data_AF-A0A354Q7V0-F1
#
_entry.id   AF-A0A354Q7V0-F1
#
_cell.length_a   1.000
_cell.length_b   1.000
_cell.length_c   1.000
_cell.angle_alpha   90.00
_cell.angle_beta   90.00
_cell.angle_gamma   90.00
#
_symmetry.space_group_name_H-M   'P 1'
#
loop_
_entity.id
_entity.type
_entity.pdbx_description
1 polymer ?
#
loop_
_entity_poly.entity_id
_entity_poly.type
_entity_poly.pdbx_seq_one_letter_code
_entity_poly.pdbx_strand_id
1 'polypeptide(L)' 'MLEKLAEINERFENLTHELGQPDVTQDQERYRKLSQEHSGLQEIVECYH' A
#
# COMPACT_ATOMS: atom_id res chain seq x y z
N MET A 1 8.41 4.01 18.72
CA MET A 1 8.62 4.87 17.53
C MET A 1 8.83 4.02 16.27
N LEU A 2 9.64 2.96 16.33
CA LEU A 2 9.84 1.99 15.22
C LEU A 2 8.61 1.11 14.93
N GLU A 3 7.80 0.75 15.93
CA GLU A 3 6.62 -0.12 15.73
C GLU A 3 5.57 0.50 14.80
N LYS A 4 5.33 1.81 14.87
CA LYS A 4 4.40 2.49 13.95
C LYS A 4 4.90 2.46 12.51
N LEU A 5 6.21 2.58 12.31
CA LEU A 5 6.81 2.51 10.99
C LEU A 5 6.78 1.06 10.45
N ALA A 6 6.95 0.07 11.33
CA ALA A 6 6.79 -1.34 10.97
C ALA A 6 5.34 -1.66 10.57
N GLU A 7 4.34 -1.14 11.29
CA GLU A 7 2.92 -1.31 10.96
C GLU A 7 2.55 -0.65 9.62
N ILE A 8 3.11 0.54 9.34
CA ILE A 8 2.93 1.23 8.05
C ILE A 8 3.58 0.45 6.91
N ASN A 9 4.81 -0.05 7.10
CA ASN A 9 5.48 -0.89 6.11
C ASN A 9 4.74 -2.21 5.86
N GLU A 10 4.25 -2.86 6.92
CA GLU A 10 3.48 -4.11 6.78
C GLU A 10 2.18 -3.88 6.01
N ARG A 11 1.47 -2.77 6.27
CA ARG A 11 0.31 -2.36 5.47
C ARG A 11 0.68 -2.08 4.02
N PHE A 12 1.79 -1.38 3.79
CA PHE A 12 2.26 -1.05 2.46
C PHE A 12 2.60 -2.31 1.65
N GLU A 13 3.31 -3.27 2.24
CA GLU A 13 3.62 -4.55 1.60
C GLU A 13 2.35 -5.37 1.29
N ASN A 14 1.38 -5.41 2.21
CA ASN A 14 0.09 -6.06 1.97
C ASN A 14 -0.67 -5.41 0.81
N LEU A 15 -0.75 -4.07 0.77
CA LEU A 15 -1.38 -3.32 -0.32
C LEU A 15 -0.68 -3.57 -1.66
N THR A 16 0.65 -3.61 -1.67
CA THR A 16 1.45 -3.95 -2.86
C THR A 16 1.14 -5.35 -3.35
N HIS A 17 1.04 -6.30 -2.42
CA HIS A 17 0.71 -7.69 -2.72
C HIS A 17 -0.70 -7.82 -3.29
N GLU A 18 -1.69 -7.13 -2.70
CA GLU A 18 -3.07 -7.07 -3.19
C GLU A 18 -3.17 -6.43 -4.57
N LEU A 19 -2.45 -5.34 -4.83
CA LEU A 19 -2.39 -4.71 -6.16
C LEU A 19 -1.83 -5.64 -7.24
N GLY A 20 -0.92 -6.55 -6.85
CA GLY A 20 -0.38 -7.59 -7.73
C GLY A 20 -1.32 -8.78 -7.96
N GLN A 21 -2.41 -8.90 -7.19
CA GLN A 21 -3.37 -9.98 -7.39
C GLN A 21 -4.20 -9.75 -8.65
N PRO A 22 -4.36 -10.76 -9.52
CA PRO A 22 -5.17 -10.64 -10.74
C PRO A 22 -6.62 -10.26 -10.43
N ASP A 23 -7.18 -10.70 -9.30
CA ASP A 23 -8.55 -10.35 -8.87
C ASP A 23 -8.73 -8.83 -8.69
N VAL A 24 -7.68 -8.16 -8.18
CA VAL A 24 -7.64 -6.71 -7.99
C VAL A 24 -7.29 -6.00 -9.30
N THR A 25 -6.32 -6.51 -10.07
CA THR A 25 -5.94 -5.88 -11.35
C THR A 25 -7.05 -5.95 -12.40
N GLN A 26 -7.92 -6.96 -12.31
CA GLN A 26 -9.11 -7.07 -13.16
C GLN A 26 -10.25 -6.16 -12.70
N ASP A 27 -10.27 -5.74 -11.44
CA ASP A 27 -11.24 -4.79 -10.89
C ASP A 27 -10.65 -3.37 -10.85
N GLN A 28 -10.93 -2.59 -11.91
CA GLN A 28 -10.42 -1.22 -12.04
C GLN A 28 -10.78 -0.31 -10.86
N GLU A 29 -11.93 -0.51 -10.21
CA GLU A 29 -12.34 0.34 -9.10
C GLU A 29 -11.52 0.02 -7.85
N ARG A 30 -11.34 -1.28 -7.55
CA ARG A 30 -10.47 -1.74 -6.47
C ARG A 30 -9.01 -1.37 -6.70
N TYR A 31 -8.49 -1.62 -7.90
CA TYR A 31 -7.11 -1.27 -8.25
C TYR A 31 -6.84 0.22 -8.02
N ARG A 32 -7.78 1.09 -8.44
CA ARG A 32 -7.64 2.54 -8.28
C ARG A 32 -7.66 2.96 -6.81
N LYS A 33 -8.55 2.38 -5.99
CA LYS A 33 -8.59 2.64 -4.54
C LYS A 33 -7.31 2.19 -3.85
N LEU A 34 -6.89 0.95 -4.08
CA LEU A 34 -5.68 0.37 -3.48
C LEU A 34 -4.42 1.12 -3.94
N SER A 35 -4.35 1.56 -5.20
CA SER A 35 -3.21 2.33 -5.72
C SER A 35 -3.10 3.72 -5.10
N GLN A 36 -4.23 4.38 -4.84
CA GLN A 36 -4.26 5.66 -4.12
C GLN A 36 -3.82 5.49 -2.65
N GLU A 37 -4.32 4.45 -1.99
CA GLU A 37 -3.98 4.15 -0.60
C GLU A 37 -2.50 3.77 -0.45
N HIS A 38 -1.98 2.95 -1.38
CA HIS A 38 -0.57 2.61 -1.48
C HIS A 38 0.31 3.84 -1.71
N SER A 39 -0.07 4.75 -2.63
CA SER A 39 0.70 5.97 -2.88
C SER A 39 0.80 6.87 -1.65
N GLY A 40 -0.31 7.03 -0.92
CA GLY A 40 -0.32 7.81 0.32
C GLY A 40 0.56 7.19 1.42
N LEU A 41 0.59 5.86 1.51
CA LEU A 41 1.49 5.16 2.43
C LEU A 41 2.96 5.24 1.97
N GLN A 42 3.23 5.20 0.66
CA GLN A 42 4.57 5.35 0.12
C GLN A 42 5.19 6.68 0.53
N GLU A 43 4.45 7.79 0.39
CA GLU A 43 4.92 9.12 0.80
C GLU A 43 5.26 9.17 2.30
N ILE A 44 4.50 8.45 3.13
CA ILE A 44 4.78 8.35 4.56
C ILE A 44 6.04 7.52 4.81
N VAL A 45 6.19 6.36 4.16
CA VAL A 45 7.40 5.54 4.30
C VAL A 45 8.64 6.33 3.85
N GLU A 46 8.56 7.04 2.72
CA GLU A 46 9.65 7.86 2.19
C GLU A 46 9.96 9.09 3.06
N CYS A 47 8.95 9.75 3.64
CA CYS A 47 9.18 10.89 4.54
C CYS A 47 9.84 10.52 5.87
N TYR A 48 9.78 9.25 6.28
CA TYR A 48 10.37 8.77 7.53
C TYR A 48 11.70 8.04 7.35
N HIS A 49 12.16 7.87 6.10
CA HIS A 49 13.42 7.22 5.74
C HIS A 49 14.58 8.22 5.63
#